data_AF-A0AAW7HRB5-F1
#
_entry.id   AF-A0AAW7HRB5-F1
#
_cell.length_a   1.000
_cell.length_b   1.000
_cell.length_c   1.000
_cell.angle_alpha   90.00
_cell.angle_beta   90.00
_cell.angle_gamma   90.00
#
_symmetry.space_group_name_H-M   'P 1'
#
loop_
_entity.id
_entity.type
_entity.pdbx_description
1 polymer ?
#
loop_
_entity_poly.entity_id
_entity_poly.type
_entity_poly.pdbx_seq_one_letter_code
_entity_poly.pdbx_strand_id
1 'polypeptide(L)'
;MTDITITDTKEVWVVYTNTDLAEGRGYQYPIHVCGSATTAARMATRKGVQGSDANVSKEIAVKVRGSWLAPVSIIEPNDADRRADALNAERLRVMDKARAAGLTDDEIRMLGDV
;
A
#
# COMPACT_ATOMS: atom_id res chain seq x y z
N MET A 1 -34.09 -7.67 -3.70
CA MET A 1 -32.71 -7.16 -3.54
C MET A 1 -32.62 -6.56 -2.15
N THR A 2 -31.61 -6.96 -1.38
CA THR A 2 -31.31 -6.28 -0.11
C THR A 2 -30.68 -4.93 -0.43
N ASP A 3 -31.18 -3.85 0.16
CA ASP A 3 -30.56 -2.53 0.02
C ASP A 3 -29.19 -2.54 0.73
N ILE A 4 -28.14 -2.21 -0.02
CA ILE A 4 -26.76 -2.11 0.44
C ILE A 4 -26.35 -0.66 0.30
N THR A 5 -26.51 0.10 1.38
CA THR A 5 -26.03 1.48 1.45
C THR A 5 -24.57 1.50 1.90
N ILE A 6 -23.70 2.02 1.05
CA ILE A 6 -22.32 2.35 1.43
C ILE A 6 -22.37 3.65 2.22
N THR A 7 -21.96 3.59 3.48
CA THR A 7 -21.97 4.75 4.38
C THR A 7 -20.65 5.50 4.40
N ASP A 8 -19.56 4.83 4.02
CA ASP A 8 -18.21 5.40 4.02
C ASP A 8 -17.27 4.60 3.09
N THR A 9 -16.17 5.21 2.68
CA THR A 9 -15.12 4.59 1.87
C THR A 9 -13.76 5.00 2.39
N LYS A 10 -12.80 4.08 2.45
CA LYS A 10 -11.42 4.41 2.77
C LYS A 10 -10.45 3.75 1.79
N GLU A 11 -9.40 4.48 1.45
CA GLU A 11 -8.28 3.92 0.69
C GLU A 11 -7.53 2.91 1.58
N VAL A 12 -7.19 1.78 1.00
CA VAL A 12 -6.41 0.71 1.64
C VAL A 12 -5.37 0.17 0.69
N TRP A 13 -4.41 -0.57 1.22
CA TRP A 13 -3.39 -1.27 0.45
C TRP A 13 -3.56 -2.77 0.64
N VAL A 14 -3.79 -3.49 -0.44
CA VAL A 14 -4.02 -4.93 -0.42
C VAL A 14 -2.76 -5.64 -0.89
N VAL A 15 -2.26 -6.54 -0.05
CA VAL A 15 -1.11 -7.40 -0.33
C VAL A 15 -1.62 -8.70 -0.92
N TYR A 16 -1.17 -9.03 -2.13
CA TYR A 16 -1.53 -10.23 -2.86
C TYR A 16 -0.37 -11.21 -2.91
N THR A 17 -0.67 -12.49 -2.68
CA THR A 17 0.28 -13.57 -2.95
C THR A 17 -0.28 -14.57 -3.94
N ASN A 18 0.63 -15.34 -4.53
CA ASN A 18 0.30 -16.45 -5.41
C ASN A 18 0.16 -17.75 -4.61
N THR A 19 -0.82 -18.59 -4.93
CA THR A 19 -0.98 -19.88 -4.26
C THR A 19 0.17 -20.86 -4.46
N ASP A 20 0.87 -20.77 -5.60
CA ASP A 20 1.96 -21.67 -5.96
C ASP A 20 3.28 -21.31 -5.24
N LEU A 21 3.50 -20.03 -4.92
CA LEU A 21 4.71 -19.48 -4.29
C LEU A 21 6.04 -19.84 -4.99
N ALA A 22 6.03 -20.60 -6.09
CA ALA A 22 7.21 -21.16 -6.75
C ALA A 22 7.44 -20.60 -8.16
N GLU A 23 6.58 -20.89 -9.13
CA GLU A 23 6.73 -20.34 -10.50
C GLU A 23 5.68 -19.27 -10.81
N GLY A 24 4.72 -19.06 -9.90
CA GLY A 24 3.65 -18.08 -10.05
C GLY A 24 2.52 -18.58 -10.95
N ARG A 25 2.40 -19.90 -11.14
CA ARG A 25 1.34 -20.50 -11.97
C ARG A 25 -0.01 -20.59 -11.26
N GLY A 26 -0.03 -20.34 -9.95
CA GLY A 26 -1.24 -20.27 -9.14
C GLY A 26 -2.04 -18.98 -9.36
N TYR A 27 -3.17 -18.85 -8.69
CA TYR A 27 -3.95 -17.62 -8.70
C TYR A 27 -3.50 -16.65 -7.60
N GLN A 28 -3.77 -15.36 -7.80
CA GLN A 28 -3.48 -14.32 -6.81
C GLN A 28 -4.63 -14.22 -5.82
N TYR A 29 -4.32 -14.07 -4.53
CA TYR A 29 -5.31 -13.85 -3.49
C TYR A 29 -4.78 -12.88 -2.42
N PRO A 30 -5.67 -12.10 -1.80
CA PRO A 30 -5.29 -11.12 -0.79
C PRO A 30 -4.92 -11.83 0.51
N ILE A 31 -3.75 -11.51 1.06
CA ILE A 31 -3.28 -12.00 2.36
C ILE A 31 -3.36 -10.95 3.46
N HIS A 32 -3.23 -9.67 3.10
CA HIS A 32 -3.34 -8.56 4.02
C HIS A 32 -4.05 -7.39 3.38
N VAL A 33 -4.85 -6.67 4.17
CA VAL A 33 -5.34 -5.33 3.84
C VAL A 33 -4.75 -4.39 4.87
N CYS A 34 -4.15 -3.29 4.44
CA CYS A 34 -3.39 -2.40 5.29
C CYS A 34 -3.92 -0.97 5.18
N GLY A 35 -3.94 -0.26 6.30
CA GLY A 35 -4.34 1.14 6.37
C GLY A 35 -3.30 2.13 5.84
N SER A 36 -2.07 1.68 5.55
CA SER A 36 -1.04 2.51 4.93
C SER A 36 -0.09 1.75 4.00
N ALA A 37 0.56 2.50 3.11
CA ALA A 37 1.52 1.99 2.16
C ALA A 37 2.74 1.34 2.85
N THR A 38 3.31 1.97 3.87
CA THR A 38 4.46 1.39 4.59
C THR A 38 4.10 0.09 5.29
N THR A 39 2.91 0.04 5.90
CA THR A 39 2.40 -1.20 6.51
C THR A 39 2.31 -2.32 5.47
N ALA A 40 1.75 -2.03 4.29
CA ALA A 40 1.64 -3.00 3.21
C ALA A 40 3.01 -3.47 2.71
N ALA A 41 3.96 -2.56 2.52
CA ALA A 41 5.33 -2.91 2.11
C ALA A 41 6.00 -3.85 3.11
N ARG A 42 5.86 -3.56 4.41
CA ARG A 42 6.37 -4.43 5.49
C ARG A 42 5.68 -5.80 5.52
N MET A 43 4.36 -5.83 5.29
CA MET A 43 3.61 -7.09 5.23
C MET A 43 3.88 -7.90 3.97
N ALA A 44 4.29 -7.25 2.88
CA ALA A 44 4.64 -7.90 1.63
C ALA A 44 6.00 -8.61 1.67
N THR A 45 6.89 -8.24 2.59
CA THR A 45 8.26 -8.74 2.64
C THR A 45 8.34 -10.26 2.65
N ARG A 46 9.02 -10.83 1.65
CA ARG A 46 9.20 -12.28 1.46
C ARG A 46 7.90 -13.10 1.39
N LYS A 47 6.80 -12.49 0.97
CA LYS A 47 5.49 -13.16 0.80
C LYS A 47 5.14 -13.45 -0.66
N GLY A 48 6.01 -13.09 -1.59
CA GLY A 48 5.87 -13.36 -3.02
C GLY A 48 6.47 -14.70 -3.45
N VAL A 49 6.48 -14.89 -4.77
CA VAL A 49 7.01 -16.09 -5.42
C VAL A 49 8.52 -16.19 -5.17
N GLN A 50 9.03 -17.37 -4.85
CA GLN A 50 10.44 -17.65 -4.54
C GLN A 50 11.02 -16.75 -3.43
N GLY A 51 10.18 -16.32 -2.48
CA GLY A 51 10.61 -15.46 -1.38
C GLY A 51 10.88 -14.00 -1.77
N SER A 52 10.45 -13.58 -2.98
CA SER A 52 10.31 -12.17 -3.33
C SER A 52 9.28 -11.46 -2.44
N ASP A 53 9.18 -10.14 -2.57
CA ASP A 53 8.12 -9.39 -1.92
C ASP A 53 6.80 -9.58 -2.68
N ALA A 54 5.71 -9.69 -1.93
CA ALA A 54 4.37 -9.82 -2.48
C ALA A 54 3.93 -8.53 -3.20
N ASN A 55 2.99 -8.69 -4.15
CA ASN A 55 2.44 -7.55 -4.86
C ASN A 55 1.54 -6.71 -3.95
N VAL A 56 1.62 -5.39 -4.05
CA VAL A 56 0.78 -4.46 -3.28
C VAL A 56 -0.04 -3.61 -4.26
N SER A 57 -1.35 -3.57 -4.05
CA SER A 57 -2.29 -2.76 -4.83
C SER A 57 -3.02 -1.75 -3.95
N LYS A 58 -3.29 -0.55 -4.47
CA LYS A 58 -4.12 0.45 -3.79
C LYS A 58 -5.59 0.22 -4.16
N GLU A 59 -6.45 0.06 -3.15
CA GLU A 59 -7.86 -0.28 -3.33
C GLU A 59 -8.78 0.49 -2.36
N ILE A 60 -10.07 0.18 -2.38
CA ILE A 60 -11.09 0.83 -1.55
C ILE A 60 -11.76 -0.22 -0.65
N ALA A 61 -11.74 0.02 0.65
CA ALA A 61 -12.63 -0.65 1.59
C ALA A 61 -13.91 0.19 1.76
N VAL A 62 -15.06 -0.47 1.83
CA VAL A 62 -16.37 0.18 1.94
C VAL A 62 -16.99 -0.13 3.30
N LYS A 63 -17.65 0.86 3.91
CA LYS A 63 -18.38 0.65 5.16
C LYS A 63 -19.85 0.39 4.85
N VAL A 64 -20.34 -0.75 5.31
CA VAL A 64 -21.74 -1.18 5.14
C VAL A 64 -22.26 -1.61 6.51
N ARG A 65 -23.38 -1.03 6.92
CA ARG A 65 -24.03 -1.33 8.22
C ARG A 65 -23.08 -1.20 9.42
N GLY A 66 -22.22 -0.19 9.39
CA GLY A 66 -21.27 0.08 10.47
C GLY A 66 -19.95 -0.71 10.41
N SER A 67 -19.84 -1.71 9.55
CA SER A 67 -18.66 -2.57 9.43
C SER A 67 -17.88 -2.28 8.15
N TRP A 68 -16.56 -2.30 8.24
CA TRP A 68 -15.69 -2.24 7.07
C TRP A 68 -15.70 -3.58 6.34
N LEU A 69 -16.04 -3.56 5.06
CA LEU A 69 -15.93 -4.68 4.15
C LEU A 69 -14.63 -4.55 3.36
N ALA A 70 -13.78 -5.55 3.48
CA ALA A 70 -12.53 -5.74 2.76
C ALA A 70 -12.28 -7.25 2.61
N PRO A 71 -11.41 -7.69 1.68
CA PRO A 71 -11.18 -9.13 1.46
C PRO A 71 -10.69 -9.89 2.70
N VAL A 72 -9.93 -9.19 3.57
CA VAL A 72 -9.50 -9.68 4.90
C VAL A 72 -9.52 -8.51 5.90
N SER A 73 -9.30 -8.80 7.18
CA SER A 73 -9.20 -7.78 8.23
C SER A 73 -8.16 -6.71 7.92
N ILE A 74 -8.53 -5.46 8.20
CA ILE A 74 -7.68 -4.30 7.93
C ILE A 74 -6.66 -4.15 9.07
N ILE A 75 -5.39 -4.19 8.72
CA ILE A 75 -4.26 -4.01 9.61
C ILE A 75 -3.96 -2.51 9.68
N GLU A 76 -4.12 -1.94 10.86
CA GLU A 76 -3.82 -0.55 11.10
C GLU A 76 -2.30 -0.33 11.26
N PRO A 77 -1.77 0.82 10.81
CA PRO A 77 -0.34 1.12 10.91
C PRO A 77 0.16 1.14 12.35
N ASN A 78 1.38 0.68 12.58
CA ASN A 78 2.07 0.89 13.85
C ASN A 78 2.80 2.25 13.87
N ASP A 79 3.44 2.60 14.99
CA ASP A 79 4.15 3.90 15.11
C ASP A 79 5.33 4.06 14.15
N ALA A 80 6.04 2.97 13.84
CA ALA A 80 7.13 3.01 12.88
C ALA A 80 6.60 3.24 11.45
N ASP A 81 5.53 2.54 11.08
CA ASP A 81 4.85 2.71 9.80
C ASP A 81 4.37 4.17 9.65
N ARG A 82 3.72 4.73 10.69
CA ARG A 82 3.28 6.13 10.71
C ARG A 82 4.42 7.13 10.50
N ARG A 83 5.55 6.93 11.19
CA ARG A 83 6.73 7.82 11.04
C ARG A 83 7.33 7.74 9.64
N ALA A 84 7.42 6.54 9.08
CA ALA A 84 7.95 6.33 7.74
C ALA A 84 7.02 6.92 6.67
N ASP A 85 5.71 6.74 6.80
CA ASP A 85 4.72 7.36 5.90
C ASP A 85 4.81 8.89 5.96
N ALA A 86 4.95 9.48 7.16
CA ALA A 86 5.13 10.93 7.32
C ALA A 86 6.42 11.44 6.65
N LEU A 87 7.54 10.72 6.81
CA LEU A 87 8.80 11.06 6.16
C LEU A 87 8.70 10.96 4.63
N ASN A 88 8.08 9.90 4.11
CA ASN A 88 7.90 9.70 2.68
C ASN A 88 6.97 10.77 2.08
N ALA A 89 5.91 11.15 2.79
CA ALA A 89 5.03 12.24 2.37
C ALA A 89 5.79 13.58 2.30
N GLU A 90 6.67 13.86 3.25
CA GLU A 90 7.48 15.08 3.21
C GLU A 90 8.51 15.05 2.09
N ARG A 91 9.18 13.91 1.88
CA ARG A 91 10.08 13.72 0.73
C ARG A 91 9.37 13.99 -0.58
N LEU A 92 8.18 13.43 -0.78
CA LEU A 92 7.41 13.64 -2.01
C LEU A 92 7.06 15.12 -2.21
N ARG A 93 6.64 15.83 -1.15
CA ARG A 93 6.39 17.27 -1.21
C ARG A 93 7.63 18.08 -1.59
N VAL A 94 8.80 17.71 -1.08
CA VAL A 94 10.07 18.35 -1.43
C VAL A 94 10.41 18.09 -2.89
N MET A 95 10.24 16.85 -3.37
CA MET A 95 10.46 16.51 -4.78
C MET A 95 9.50 17.25 -5.71
N ASP A 96 8.22 17.35 -5.36
CA ASP A 96 7.23 18.10 -6.13
C ASP A 96 7.57 19.59 -6.21
N LYS A 97 8.02 20.19 -5.10
CA LYS A 97 8.52 21.58 -5.08
C LYS A 97 9.76 21.75 -5.96
N ALA A 98 10.69 20.81 -5.92
CA ALA A 98 11.90 20.86 -6.74
C ALA A 98 11.57 20.75 -8.24
N ARG A 99 10.66 19.84 -8.60
CA ARG A 99 10.16 19.72 -9.98
C ARG A 99 9.44 20.99 -10.42
N ALA A 100 8.63 21.59 -9.55
CA ALA A 100 7.98 22.88 -9.82
C ALA A 100 8.98 24.04 -9.95
N ALA A 101 10.13 23.96 -9.30
CA ALA A 101 11.24 24.90 -9.45
C ALA A 101 12.08 24.67 -10.72
N GLY A 102 11.72 23.68 -11.55
CA GLY A 102 12.36 23.40 -12.84
C GLY A 102 13.50 22.40 -12.79
N LEU A 103 13.74 21.74 -11.65
CA LEU A 103 14.73 20.67 -11.56
C LEU A 103 14.20 19.41 -12.25
N THR A 104 15.09 18.74 -12.98
CA THR A 104 14.85 17.43 -13.56
C THR A 104 14.91 16.34 -12.49
N ASP A 105 14.29 15.19 -12.76
CA ASP A 105 14.29 14.05 -11.82
C ASP A 105 15.73 13.57 -11.51
N ASP A 106 16.66 13.72 -12.46
CA ASP A 106 18.08 13.39 -12.27
C ASP A 106 18.78 14.36 -11.30
N GLU A 107 18.51 15.66 -11.41
CA GLU A 107 19.04 16.67 -10.48
C GLU A 107 18.46 16.49 -9.07
N ILE A 108 17.16 16.18 -8.97
CA ILE A 108 16.50 15.90 -7.68
C ILE A 108 17.12 14.67 -7.02
N ARG A 109 17.39 13.62 -7.79
CA ARG A 109 18.03 12.40 -7.29
C ARG A 109 19.46 12.67 -6.78
N MET A 110 20.25 13.49 -7.48
CA MET A 110 21.59 13.88 -7.02
C MET A 110 21.59 14.63 -5.68
N LEU A 111 20.51 15.32 -5.32
CA LEU A 111 20.37 16.00 -4.02
C LEU A 111 20.01 15.04 -2.87
N GLY A 112 19.49 13.84 -3.18
CA GLY A 112 19.01 12.86 -2.21
C GLY A 112 20.01 11.76 -1.83
N ASP A 113 21.06 11.55 -2.63
CA ASP A 113 22.08 10.50 -2.43
C ASP A 113 23.26 10.94 -1.53
N VAL A 114 23.01 11.74 -0.49
CA VAL A 114 24.03 12.19 0.50
C VAL A 114 23.77 11.64 1.89
#